data_AF-A0A7R8WV70-F1
#
_entry.id   AF-A0A7R8WV70-F1
#
_cell.length_a   1.000
_cell.length_b   1.000
_cell.length_c   1.000
_cell.angle_alpha   90.00
_cell.angle_beta   90.00
_cell.angle_gamma   90.00
#
_symmetry.space_group_name_H-M   'P 1'
#
loop_
_entity.id
_entity.type
_entity.pdbx_description
1 polymer ?
#
loop_
_entity_poly.entity_id
_entity_poly.type
_entity_poly.pdbx_seq_one_letter_code
_entity_poly.pdbx_strand_id
1 'polypeptide(L)'
;MEALTAVQVALLTIYDMCKAVDRGMEMTDVGLLHKSGDQIAEISARYTPALSGSLAMQAIRDGLPTGFAQRLMQTLEISKKEMLKLLAISSATFDRRMKGDKFISAESDRLYRVANLAIRAEEVLGSTDKAKHWIHKANRALSGDSPLSRLDTEIGYQQVLDILSRIEYGVYS
;
A
#
# COMPACT_ATOMS: atom_id res chain seq x y z
N MET A 1 -15.43 -5.61 13.57
CA MET A 1 -16.59 -6.32 14.13
C MET A 1 -17.80 -5.40 14.11
N GLU A 2 -17.79 -4.27 14.83
CA GLU A 2 -18.93 -3.35 14.92
C GLU A 2 -19.51 -2.89 13.57
N ALA A 3 -18.66 -2.52 12.61
CA ALA A 3 -19.12 -2.09 11.28
C ALA A 3 -19.85 -3.20 10.49
N LEU A 4 -19.34 -4.44 10.54
CA LEU A 4 -19.96 -5.58 9.86
C LEU A 4 -21.29 -5.94 10.52
N THR A 5 -21.35 -5.87 11.85
CA THR A 5 -22.57 -6.07 12.63
C THR A 5 -23.63 -5.02 12.29
N ALA A 6 -23.25 -3.73 12.19
CA ALA A 6 -24.18 -2.66 11.82
C ALA A 6 -24.73 -2.83 10.39
N VAL A 7 -23.87 -3.20 9.44
CA VAL A 7 -24.29 -3.50 8.05
C VAL A 7 -25.27 -4.66 8.02
N GLN A 8 -25.00 -5.76 8.74
CA GLN A 8 -25.91 -6.90 8.81
C GLN A 8 -27.28 -6.52 9.40
N VAL A 9 -27.33 -5.68 10.43
CA VAL A 9 -28.59 -5.20 11.02
C VAL A 9 -29.39 -4.34 10.01
N ALA A 10 -28.72 -3.42 9.31
CA ALA A 10 -29.36 -2.61 8.27
C ALA A 10 -29.89 -3.46 7.11
N LEU A 11 -29.08 -4.44 6.66
CA LEU A 11 -29.45 -5.38 5.60
C LEU A 11 -30.67 -6.22 5.98
N LEU A 12 -30.72 -6.74 7.21
CA LEU A 12 -31.90 -7.48 7.71
C LEU A 12 -33.17 -6.63 7.71
N THR A 13 -33.05 -5.31 7.93
CA THR A 13 -34.19 -4.38 7.89
C THR A 13 -34.73 -4.22 6.46
N ILE A 14 -33.83 -4.07 5.49
CA ILE A 14 -34.20 -4.02 4.06
C ILE A 14 -34.83 -5.35 3.63
N TYR A 15 -34.25 -6.46 4.09
CA TYR A 15 -34.74 -7.79 3.80
C TYR A 15 -36.18 -8.00 4.29
N ASP A 16 -36.49 -7.55 5.50
CA ASP A 16 -37.85 -7.62 6.06
C ASP A 16 -38.89 -6.89 5.19
N MET A 17 -38.53 -5.71 4.66
CA MET A 17 -39.40 -4.95 3.77
C MET A 17 -39.56 -5.59 2.38
N CYS A 18 -38.48 -6.17 1.82
CA CYS A 18 -38.44 -6.63 0.44
C CYS A 18 -38.83 -8.11 0.25
N LYS A 19 -38.71 -8.95 1.29
CA LYS A 19 -38.99 -10.39 1.19
C LYS A 19 -40.45 -10.73 0.87
N ALA A 20 -41.37 -9.82 1.20
CA ALA A 20 -42.77 -9.95 0.82
C ALA A 20 -42.99 -9.86 -0.70
N VAL A 21 -42.09 -9.16 -1.40
CA VAL A 21 -42.12 -8.96 -2.86
C VAL A 21 -41.33 -10.06 -3.58
N ASP A 22 -40.20 -10.49 -3.03
CA ASP A 22 -39.38 -11.57 -3.56
C ASP A 22 -38.97 -12.57 -2.46
N ARG A 23 -39.55 -13.77 -2.54
CA ARG A 23 -39.27 -14.86 -1.58
C ARG A 23 -37.95 -15.59 -1.86
N GLY A 24 -37.39 -15.44 -3.06
CA GLY A 24 -36.09 -16.00 -3.45
C GLY A 24 -34.92 -15.07 -3.16
N MET A 25 -35.17 -13.91 -2.54
CA MET A 25 -34.14 -12.94 -2.21
C MET A 25 -33.10 -13.53 -1.24
N GLU A 26 -31.83 -13.37 -1.60
CA GLU A 26 -30.67 -13.76 -0.80
C GLU A 26 -29.74 -12.57 -0.60
N MET A 27 -29.04 -12.53 0.53
CA MET A 27 -28.00 -11.54 0.82
C MET A 27 -26.65 -12.25 0.80
N THR A 28 -25.91 -12.09 -0.29
CA THR A 28 -24.60 -12.72 -0.50
C THR A 28 -23.48 -11.69 -0.35
N ASP A 29 -22.24 -12.18 -0.29
CA ASP A 29 -21.02 -11.36 -0.39
C ASP A 29 -20.88 -10.23 0.66
N VAL A 30 -21.56 -10.39 1.80
CA VAL A 30 -21.44 -9.45 2.93
C VAL A 30 -20.14 -9.70 3.67
N GLY A 31 -19.14 -8.87 3.38
CA GLY A 31 -17.81 -8.98 3.97
C GLY A 31 -17.16 -7.63 4.19
N LEU A 32 -16.15 -7.61 5.06
CA LEU A 32 -15.29 -6.45 5.26
C LEU A 32 -14.30 -6.38 4.09
N LEU A 33 -14.50 -5.47 3.15
CA LEU A 33 -13.57 -5.26 2.03
C LEU A 33 -12.30 -4.53 2.47
N HIS A 34 -12.41 -3.62 3.44
CA HIS A 34 -11.29 -2.83 3.96
C HIS A 34 -11.57 -2.38 5.40
N LYS A 35 -10.56 -2.37 6.27
CA LYS A 35 -10.65 -1.87 7.64
C LYS A 35 -9.84 -0.58 7.76
N SER A 36 -10.51 0.54 8.04
CA SER A 36 -9.84 1.78 8.43
C SER A 36 -9.12 1.56 9.78
N GLY A 37 -7.82 1.33 9.67
CA GLY A 37 -6.89 0.92 10.73
C GLY A 37 -5.52 0.58 10.12
N ASP A 38 -5.51 0.19 8.84
CA ASP A 38 -4.31 -0.06 8.06
C ASP A 38 -3.71 1.27 7.59
N GLN A 39 -2.76 1.77 8.37
CA GLN A 39 -2.06 3.03 8.10
C GLN A 39 -1.46 3.04 6.67
N ILE A 40 -1.03 1.88 6.16
CA ILE A 40 -0.47 1.72 4.83
C ILE A 40 -1.53 1.96 3.74
N ALA A 41 -2.71 1.35 3.87
CA ALA A 41 -3.82 1.54 2.94
C ALA A 41 -4.38 2.96 3.01
N GLU A 42 -4.40 3.59 4.19
CA GLU A 42 -4.77 4.99 4.36
C GLU A 42 -3.77 5.96 3.72
N ILE A 43 -2.46 5.67 3.82
CA ILE A 43 -1.41 6.42 3.11
C ILE A 43 -1.64 6.36 1.60
N SER A 44 -2.01 5.20 1.06
CA SER A 44 -2.34 5.08 -0.35
C SER A 44 -3.64 5.81 -0.68
N ALA A 45 -4.77 5.46 -0.05
CA ALA A 45 -6.08 6.01 -0.36
C ALA A 45 -6.17 7.54 -0.26
N ARG A 46 -5.38 8.17 0.63
CA ARG A 46 -5.36 9.63 0.82
C ARG A 46 -4.57 10.38 -0.27
N TYR A 47 -3.62 9.74 -0.96
CA TYR A 47 -2.73 10.40 -1.94
C TYR A 47 -2.74 9.75 -3.32
N THR A 48 -3.24 8.53 -3.40
CA THR A 48 -3.45 7.73 -4.61
C THR A 48 -4.83 7.09 -4.48
N PRO A 49 -5.86 7.62 -5.15
CA PRO A 49 -7.17 6.98 -5.13
C PRO A 49 -7.01 5.55 -5.60
N ALA A 50 -7.60 4.60 -4.88
CA ALA A 50 -7.65 3.17 -5.24
C ALA A 50 -8.45 2.90 -6.54
N LEU A 51 -8.69 3.91 -7.38
CA LEU A 51 -9.59 3.89 -8.52
C LEU A 51 -8.96 4.69 -9.66
N SER A 52 -8.54 3.97 -10.69
CA SER A 52 -7.90 4.42 -11.95
C SER A 52 -6.41 4.77 -11.89
N GLY A 53 -5.61 3.99 -12.63
CA GLY A 53 -4.18 4.26 -12.84
C GLY A 53 -3.88 5.64 -13.43
N SER A 54 -4.84 6.29 -14.10
CA SER A 54 -4.70 7.66 -14.59
C SER A 54 -4.55 8.70 -13.47
N LEU A 55 -5.27 8.54 -12.36
CA LEU A 55 -5.19 9.46 -11.22
C LEU A 55 -3.87 9.31 -10.46
N ALA A 56 -3.41 8.07 -10.28
CA ALA A 56 -2.09 7.80 -9.70
C ALA A 56 -0.97 8.42 -10.54
N MET A 57 -1.01 8.21 -11.86
CA MET A 57 -0.03 8.82 -12.78
C MET A 57 -0.04 10.35 -12.70
N GLN A 58 -1.22 10.96 -12.61
CA GLN A 58 -1.33 12.42 -12.50
C GLN A 58 -0.76 12.92 -11.16
N ALA A 59 -1.09 12.27 -10.04
CA ALA A 59 -0.54 12.62 -8.73
C ALA A 59 0.99 12.51 -8.69
N ILE A 60 1.56 11.48 -9.31
CA ILE A 60 3.03 11.32 -9.43
C ILE A 60 3.63 12.43 -10.31
N ARG A 61 2.98 12.80 -11.42
CA ARG A 61 3.44 13.90 -12.29
C ARG A 61 3.41 15.25 -11.58
N ASP A 62 2.35 15.50 -10.82
CA ASP A 62 2.15 16.74 -10.05
C ASP A 62 3.03 16.81 -8.80
N GLY A 63 3.63 15.68 -8.40
CA GLY A 63 4.47 15.55 -7.23
C GLY A 63 3.69 15.15 -5.99
N LEU A 64 4.19 14.15 -5.27
CA LEU A 64 3.60 13.70 -4.01
C LEU A 64 3.99 14.64 -2.86
N PRO A 65 3.05 14.97 -1.95
CA PRO A 65 3.33 15.83 -0.79
C PRO A 65 4.42 15.27 0.12
N THR A 66 5.18 16.14 0.78
CA THR A 66 6.28 15.72 1.68
C THR A 66 5.80 14.87 2.86
N GLY A 67 4.59 15.13 3.35
CA GLY A 67 3.95 14.31 4.37
C GLY A 67 3.75 12.84 3.95
N PHE A 68 3.72 12.54 2.65
CA PHE A 68 3.61 11.17 2.14
C PHE A 68 4.87 10.36 2.49
N ALA A 69 6.05 10.91 2.22
CA ALA A 69 7.30 10.28 2.61
C ALA A 69 7.42 10.16 4.13
N GLN A 70 7.01 11.19 4.88
CA GLN A 70 7.05 11.15 6.35
C GLN A 70 6.21 10.00 6.92
N ARG A 71 5.00 9.80 6.41
CA ARG A 71 4.15 8.68 6.83
C ARG A 71 4.73 7.33 6.43
N LEU A 72 5.24 7.18 5.20
CA LEU A 72 5.91 5.95 4.80
C LEU A 72 7.08 5.62 5.73
N MET A 73 7.90 6.62 6.07
CA MET A 73 9.02 6.44 6.99
C MET A 73 8.56 6.01 8.39
N GLN A 74 7.48 6.60 8.90
CA GLN A 74 6.93 6.25 10.22
C GLN A 74 6.30 4.85 10.21
N THR A 75 5.40 4.57 9.27
CA THR A 75 4.62 3.33 9.23
C THR A 75 5.48 2.12 8.88
N LEU A 76 6.42 2.27 7.96
CA LEU A 76 7.31 1.17 7.55
C LEU A 76 8.65 1.18 8.30
N GLU A 77 8.85 2.09 9.25
CA GLU A 77 10.12 2.25 9.98
C GLU A 77 11.35 2.44 9.06
N ILE A 78 11.14 3.13 7.93
CA ILE A 78 12.23 3.43 6.97
C ILE A 78 13.09 4.53 7.57
N SER A 79 14.36 4.23 7.79
CA SER A 79 15.33 5.21 8.26
C SER A 79 15.57 6.30 7.21
N LYS A 80 15.99 7.49 7.64
CA LYS A 80 16.39 8.56 6.71
C LYS A 80 17.44 8.05 5.71
N LYS A 81 18.40 7.24 6.16
CA LYS A 81 19.46 6.68 5.31
C LYS A 81 18.90 5.81 4.18
N GLU A 82 17.92 4.96 4.48
CA GLU A 82 17.26 4.12 3.47
C GLU A 82 16.44 4.96 2.50
N MET A 83 15.68 5.94 3.01
CA MET A 83 14.92 6.86 2.16
C MET A 83 15.81 7.64 1.18
N LEU A 84 16.98 8.11 1.63
CA LEU A 84 17.95 8.79 0.76
C LEU A 84 18.45 7.89 -0.38
N LYS A 85 18.77 6.63 -0.08
CA LYS A 85 19.17 5.64 -1.08
C LYS A 85 18.05 5.36 -2.06
N LEU A 86 16.85 5.11 -1.54
CA LEU A 86 15.66 4.80 -2.33
C LEU A 86 15.31 5.93 -3.29
N LEU A 87 15.36 7.17 -2.83
CA LEU A 87 15.10 8.35 -3.66
C LEU A 87 16.28 8.71 -4.57
N ALA A 88 17.45 8.11 -4.37
CA ALA A 88 18.71 8.44 -5.03
C ALA A 88 19.09 9.94 -4.91
N ILE A 89 18.96 10.50 -3.70
CA ILE A 89 19.27 11.92 -3.43
C ILE A 89 20.15 12.10 -2.18
N SER A 90 20.84 13.24 -2.12
CA SER A 90 21.64 13.63 -0.96
C SER A 90 20.77 14.05 0.24
N SER A 91 21.32 13.97 1.45
CA SER A 91 20.64 14.47 2.66
C SER A 91 20.23 15.93 2.51
N ALA A 92 21.11 16.79 1.99
CA ALA A 92 20.81 18.21 1.80
C ALA A 92 19.62 18.42 0.84
N THR A 93 19.52 17.61 -0.22
CA THR A 93 18.38 17.67 -1.14
C THR A 93 17.10 17.20 -0.47
N PHE A 94 17.14 16.09 0.26
CA PHE A 94 15.99 15.59 1.02
C PHE A 94 15.52 16.60 2.07
N ASP A 95 16.43 17.17 2.86
CA ASP A 95 16.10 18.17 3.88
C ASP A 95 15.49 19.43 3.26
N ARG A 96 15.96 19.84 2.08
CA ARG A 96 15.35 20.93 1.31
C ARG A 96 13.94 20.54 0.81
N ARG A 97 13.76 19.32 0.28
CA ARG A 97 12.45 18.83 -0.17
C ARG A 97 11.45 18.82 0.98
N MET A 98 11.83 18.28 2.13
CA MET A 98 10.98 18.17 3.32
C MET A 98 10.53 19.53 3.91
N LYS A 99 11.23 20.62 3.59
CA LYS A 99 10.79 22.00 3.92
C LYS A 99 9.84 22.60 2.89
N GLY A 100 9.79 22.01 1.70
CA GLY A 100 8.85 22.37 0.64
C GLY A 100 7.55 21.60 0.73
N ASP A 101 6.71 21.77 -0.29
CA ASP A 101 5.38 21.15 -0.35
C ASP A 101 5.45 19.71 -0.93
N LYS A 102 6.18 19.53 -2.03
CA LYS A 102 6.15 18.29 -2.83
C LYS A 102 7.53 17.79 -3.26
N PHE A 103 7.61 16.48 -3.44
CA PHE A 103 8.70 15.81 -4.16
C PHE A 103 8.53 16.01 -5.67
N ILE A 104 9.62 15.93 -6.44
CA ILE A 104 9.48 15.92 -7.91
C ILE A 104 8.90 14.60 -8.40
N SER A 105 8.47 14.56 -9.66
CA SER A 105 7.84 13.37 -10.23
C SER A 105 8.69 12.10 -10.13
N ALA A 106 9.99 12.17 -10.42
CA ALA A 106 10.88 11.01 -10.30
C ALA A 106 11.05 10.50 -8.85
N GLU A 107 11.09 11.40 -7.87
CA GLU A 107 11.13 11.03 -6.44
C GLU A 107 9.78 10.45 -6.00
N SER A 108 8.70 11.05 -6.50
CA SER A 108 7.30 10.66 -6.24
C SER A 108 6.99 9.28 -6.77
N ASP A 109 7.49 8.92 -7.96
CA ASP A 109 7.37 7.59 -8.54
C ASP A 109 7.95 6.51 -7.61
N ARG A 110 9.15 6.76 -7.05
CA ARG A 110 9.80 5.83 -6.13
C ARG A 110 9.06 5.73 -4.80
N LEU A 111 8.58 6.85 -4.25
CA LEU A 111 7.71 6.83 -3.07
C LEU A 111 6.44 6.02 -3.32
N TYR A 112 5.85 6.16 -4.51
CA TYR A 112 4.66 5.42 -4.90
C TYR A 112 4.93 3.91 -4.98
N ARG A 113 6.07 3.48 -5.52
CA ARG A 113 6.48 2.06 -5.51
C ARG A 113 6.59 1.49 -4.09
N VAL A 114 7.13 2.26 -3.14
CA VAL A 114 7.19 1.85 -1.72
C VAL A 114 5.80 1.61 -1.15
N ALA A 115 4.89 2.55 -1.38
CA ALA A 115 3.52 2.43 -0.91
C ALA A 115 2.81 1.22 -1.53
N ASN A 116 2.90 1.05 -2.84
CA ASN A 116 2.30 -0.09 -3.53
C ASN A 116 2.88 -1.42 -3.08
N LEU A 117 4.20 -1.50 -2.87
CA LEU A 117 4.81 -2.71 -2.33
C LEU A 117 4.25 -3.02 -0.93
N ALA A 118 4.15 -2.01 -0.07
CA ALA A 118 3.67 -2.18 1.28
C ALA A 118 2.24 -2.71 1.33
N ILE A 119 1.35 -2.15 0.52
CA ILE A 119 -0.04 -2.62 0.37
C ILE A 119 -0.04 -4.07 -0.12
N ARG A 120 0.69 -4.36 -1.19
CA ARG A 120 0.70 -5.69 -1.79
C ARG A 120 1.29 -6.74 -0.85
N ALA A 121 2.33 -6.39 -0.11
CA ALA A 121 2.92 -7.27 0.89
C ALA A 121 1.94 -7.54 2.04
N GLU A 122 1.17 -6.53 2.46
CA GLU A 122 0.14 -6.70 3.48
C GLU A 122 -1.00 -7.60 3.01
N GLU A 123 -1.50 -7.42 1.78
CA GLU A 123 -2.51 -8.28 1.16
C GLU A 123 -2.06 -9.75 1.12
N VAL A 124 -0.80 -9.99 0.71
CA VAL A 124 -0.26 -11.35 0.53
C VAL A 124 0.10 -12.00 1.88
N LEU A 125 0.63 -11.23 2.84
CA LEU A 125 1.16 -11.77 4.10
C LEU A 125 0.15 -11.72 5.26
N GLY A 126 -0.94 -10.97 5.08
CA GLY A 126 -2.10 -10.90 5.97
C GLY A 126 -1.93 -10.03 7.22
N SER A 127 -0.83 -9.24 7.32
CA SER A 127 -0.73 -8.19 8.34
C SER A 127 0.33 -7.13 8.00
N THR A 128 0.08 -5.89 8.45
CA THR A 128 1.04 -4.78 8.43
C THR A 128 2.41 -5.18 9.01
N ASP A 129 2.45 -5.85 10.17
CA ASP A 129 3.72 -6.21 10.82
C ASP A 129 4.54 -7.22 10.01
N LYS A 130 3.89 -8.21 9.41
CA LYS A 130 4.57 -9.18 8.53
C LYS A 130 5.07 -8.51 7.27
N ALA A 131 4.28 -7.62 6.67
CA ALA A 131 4.68 -6.82 5.52
C ALA A 131 5.91 -5.96 5.83
N LYS A 132 5.86 -5.20 6.93
CA LYS A 132 6.99 -4.38 7.41
C LYS A 132 8.24 -5.23 7.59
N HIS A 133 8.13 -6.34 8.33
CA HIS A 133 9.26 -7.23 8.57
C HIS A 133 9.84 -7.80 7.26
N TRP A 134 8.97 -8.27 6.35
CA TRP A 134 9.39 -8.87 5.09
C TRP A 134 10.08 -7.87 4.16
N ILE A 135 9.58 -6.64 4.07
CA ILE A 135 10.13 -5.57 3.21
C ILE A 135 11.58 -5.21 3.58
N HIS A 136 11.93 -5.32 4.86
CA HIS A 136 13.27 -5.04 5.36
C HIS A 136 14.19 -6.26 5.38
N LYS A 137 13.64 -7.47 5.36
CA LYS A 137 14.42 -8.69 5.51
C LYS A 137 15.19 -9.01 4.23
N ALA A 138 16.47 -9.36 4.38
CA ALA A 138 17.29 -9.92 3.31
C ALA A 138 16.59 -11.10 2.64
N ASN A 139 16.48 -11.06 1.32
CA ASN A 139 15.79 -12.07 0.53
C ASN A 139 16.78 -12.80 -0.38
N ARG A 140 16.81 -14.13 -0.27
CA ARG A 140 17.73 -14.98 -1.05
C ARG A 140 17.49 -14.87 -2.56
N ALA A 141 16.23 -14.74 -2.99
CA ALA A 141 15.88 -14.54 -4.40
C ALA A 141 16.37 -13.20 -4.95
N LEU A 142 16.66 -12.23 -4.07
CA LEU A 142 17.24 -10.92 -4.38
C LEU A 142 18.74 -10.89 -4.09
N SER A 143 19.42 -12.05 -4.11
CA SER A 143 20.87 -12.16 -3.83
C SER A 143 21.29 -11.61 -2.45
N GLY A 144 20.40 -11.67 -1.47
CA GLY A 144 20.65 -11.20 -0.10
C GLY A 144 20.22 -9.76 0.17
N ASP A 145 19.79 -9.02 -0.84
CA ASP A 145 19.22 -7.68 -0.65
C ASP A 145 17.79 -7.74 -0.09
N SER A 146 17.39 -6.67 0.59
CA SER A 146 16.00 -6.53 1.04
C SER A 146 15.09 -6.05 -0.08
N PRO A 147 13.80 -6.41 -0.07
CA PRO A 147 12.82 -5.86 -1.00
C PRO A 147 12.86 -4.33 -1.11
N LEU A 148 12.92 -3.63 0.03
CA LEU A 148 12.97 -2.16 0.07
C LEU A 148 14.16 -1.59 -0.72
N SER A 149 15.33 -2.23 -0.61
CA SER A 149 16.55 -1.74 -1.25
C SER A 149 16.54 -1.83 -2.77
N ARG A 150 15.63 -2.62 -3.36
CA ARG A 150 15.48 -2.82 -4.81
C ARG A 150 14.51 -1.84 -5.47
N LEU A 151 13.83 -1.01 -4.68
CA LEU A 151 12.78 -0.10 -5.17
C LEU A 151 13.30 1.18 -5.82
N ASP A 152 14.63 1.38 -5.83
CA ASP A 152 15.29 2.49 -6.51
C ASP A 152 15.15 2.41 -8.05
N THR A 153 14.87 1.21 -8.58
CA THR A 153 14.69 0.93 -10.02
C THR A 153 13.36 0.23 -10.30
N GLU A 154 12.83 0.38 -11.53
CA GLU A 154 11.62 -0.33 -11.95
C GLU A 154 11.83 -1.84 -12.02
N ILE A 155 12.99 -2.26 -12.52
CA ILE A 155 13.33 -3.69 -12.65
C ILE A 155 13.37 -4.35 -11.27
N GLY A 156 14.03 -3.73 -10.29
CA GLY A 156 14.07 -4.25 -8.92
C GLY A 156 12.68 -4.30 -8.29
N TYR A 157 11.83 -3.31 -8.53
CA TYR A 157 10.44 -3.31 -8.08
C TYR A 157 9.64 -4.49 -8.67
N GLN A 158 9.72 -4.74 -9.97
CA GLN A 158 9.04 -5.88 -10.61
C GLN A 158 9.53 -7.23 -10.04
N GLN A 159 10.84 -7.40 -9.85
CA GLN A 159 11.40 -8.61 -9.23
C GLN A 159 10.83 -8.86 -7.83
N VAL A 160 10.64 -7.80 -7.04
CA VAL A 160 10.04 -7.90 -5.71
C VAL A 160 8.57 -8.29 -5.78
N LEU A 161 7.80 -7.72 -6.71
CA LEU A 161 6.40 -8.09 -6.92
C LEU A 161 6.26 -9.55 -7.36
N ASP A 162 7.14 -10.03 -8.23
CA ASP A 162 7.14 -11.43 -8.66
C ASP A 162 7.33 -12.40 -7.47
N ILE A 163 8.17 -12.04 -6.51
CA ILE A 163 8.35 -12.82 -5.29
C ILE A 163 7.06 -12.84 -4.46
N LEU A 164 6.37 -11.70 -4.30
CA LEU A 164 5.10 -11.65 -3.58
C LEU A 164 4.02 -12.49 -4.28
N SER A 165 3.90 -12.38 -5.61
CA SER A 165 2.98 -13.20 -6.39
C SER A 165 3.27 -14.69 -6.21
N ARG A 166 4.54 -15.09 -6.20
CA ARG A 166 4.93 -16.49 -5.92
C ARG A 166 4.54 -16.93 -4.51
N ILE A 167 4.70 -16.08 -3.50
CA ILE A 167 4.28 -16.36 -2.12
C ILE A 167 2.76 -16.54 -2.05
N GLU A 168 1.98 -15.68 -2.73
CA GLU A 168 0.52 -15.75 -2.79
C GLU A 168 0.02 -17.10 -3.35
N TYR A 169 0.68 -17.62 -4.39
CA TYR A 169 0.37 -18.92 -4.98
C TYR A 169 1.10 -20.11 -4.34
N GLY A 170 1.77 -19.92 -3.20
CA GLY A 170 2.44 -21.00 -2.45
C GLY A 170 3.73 -21.54 -3.09
N VAL A 171 4.33 -20.83 -4.05
CA VAL A 171 5.58 -21.20 -4.72
C VAL A 171 6.76 -20.56 -4.00
N TYR A 172 7.41 -21.29 -3.09
CA TYR A 172 8.58 -20.80 -2.38
C TYR A 172 9.85 -20.76 -3.28
N SER A 173 10.75 -19.79 -3.02
CA SER A 173 12.03 -19.58 -3.76
C SER A 173 13.23 -19.76 -2.84
#